data_AF-A0A536KVR3-F1
#
_entry.id   AF-A0A536KVR3-F1
#
_cell.length_a   1.000
_cell.length_b   1.000
_cell.length_c   1.000
_cell.angle_alpha   90.00
_cell.angle_beta   90.00
_cell.angle_gamma   90.00
#
_symmetry.space_group_name_H-M   'P 1'
#
loop_
_entity.id
_entity.type
_entity.pdbx_description
1 polymer ?
#
loop_
_entity_poly.entity_id
_entity_poly.type
_entity_poly.pdbx_seq_one_letter_code
_entity_poly.pdbx_strand_id
1 'polypeptide(L)'
;MHPGNNLTRDEARRRAQLIQTPLYDISLDLTRDTDTFACEATIHFLCQEPGADSFIDFLVPSVDSCELNGEEVRKDAFNGARITLSNLRDANELHVLATCDYQNIGAGLN
;
A
#
# COMPACT_ATOMS: atom_id res chain seq x y z
N MET A 1 -17.93 6.13 -1.17
CA MET A 1 -16.72 6.86 -0.74
C MET A 1 -16.36 6.36 0.64
N HIS A 2 -15.24 5.66 0.80
CA HIS A 2 -14.81 5.15 2.11
C HIS A 2 -14.28 6.34 2.94
N PRO A 3 -14.69 6.52 4.21
CA PRO A 3 -14.34 7.70 4.99
C PRO A 3 -12.81 7.87 5.24
N GLY A 4 -12.02 6.80 5.10
CA GLY A 4 -10.54 6.84 5.16
C GLY A 4 -9.83 7.18 3.84
N ASN A 5 -10.56 7.47 2.76
CA ASN A 5 -10.00 7.56 1.40
C ASN A 5 -9.56 8.98 0.98
N ASN A 6 -9.78 9.99 1.85
CA ASN A 6 -9.41 11.37 1.53
C ASN A 6 -8.12 11.72 2.28
N LEU A 7 -7.03 11.79 1.52
CA LEU A 7 -5.76 12.33 1.99
C LEU A 7 -5.95 13.80 2.38
N THR A 8 -5.75 14.12 3.65
CA THR A 8 -5.81 15.52 4.11
C THR A 8 -4.61 16.29 3.57
N ARG A 9 -4.74 17.61 3.45
CA ARG A 9 -3.66 18.49 2.99
C ARG A 9 -2.42 18.38 3.89
N ASP A 10 -2.63 18.25 5.19
CA ASP A 10 -1.55 18.17 6.17
C ASP A 10 -0.84 16.81 6.10
N GLU A 11 -1.60 15.70 5.95
CA GLU A 11 -1.02 14.38 5.68
C GLU A 11 -0.21 14.38 4.37
N ALA A 12 -0.75 14.95 3.28
CA ALA A 12 -0.05 15.04 2.01
C ALA A 12 1.27 15.80 2.15
N ARG A 13 1.25 16.96 2.82
CA ARG A 13 2.44 17.77 3.06
C ARG A 13 3.47 17.02 3.90
N ARG A 14 3.04 16.34 4.96
CA ARG A 14 3.93 15.56 5.83
C ARG A 14 4.55 14.39 5.07
N ARG A 15 3.76 13.61 4.33
CA ARG A 15 4.25 12.48 3.52
C ARG A 15 5.22 12.93 2.44
N ALA A 16 4.96 14.04 1.76
CA ALA A 16 5.85 14.57 0.72
C ALA A 16 7.22 15.02 1.25
N GLN A 17 7.31 15.37 2.54
CA GLN A 17 8.59 15.68 3.19
C GLN A 17 9.29 14.42 3.70
N LEU A 18 8.50 13.44 4.16
CA LEU A 18 9.00 12.24 4.83
C LEU A 18 9.47 11.16 3.85
N ILE A 19 8.70 10.89 2.80
CA ILE A 19 8.90 9.78 1.87
C ILE A 19 9.52 10.29 0.57
N GLN A 20 10.60 9.65 0.12
CA GLN A 20 11.30 10.00 -1.12
C GLN A 20 11.54 8.79 -2.02
N THR A 21 11.63 9.07 -3.31
CA THR A 21 12.05 8.13 -4.37
C THR A 21 11.31 6.79 -4.33
N PRO A 22 9.95 6.78 -4.27
CA PRO A 22 9.24 5.51 -4.27
C PRO A 22 9.40 4.81 -5.63
N LEU A 23 9.82 3.56 -5.59
CA LEU A 23 9.95 2.66 -6.73
C LEU A 23 8.97 1.50 -6.51
N TYR A 24 8.25 1.14 -7.56
CA TYR A 24 7.19 0.14 -7.50
C TYR A 24 7.50 -0.97 -8.50
N ASP A 25 7.53 -2.20 -8.02
CA ASP A 25 7.41 -3.41 -8.82
C ASP A 25 6.03 -4.01 -8.52
N ILE A 26 5.21 -4.19 -9.55
CA ILE A 26 3.82 -4.65 -9.41
C ILE A 26 3.57 -5.73 -10.45
N SER A 27 3.19 -6.92 -9.97
CA SER A 27 2.81 -8.07 -10.77
C SER A 27 1.34 -8.38 -10.56
N LEU A 28 0.59 -8.48 -11.65
CA LEU A 28 -0.85 -8.76 -11.64
C LEU A 28 -1.12 -10.11 -12.33
N ASP A 29 -1.72 -11.06 -11.61
CA ASP A 29 -2.20 -12.31 -12.18
C ASP A 29 -3.62 -12.15 -12.72
N LEU A 30 -3.72 -11.79 -14.00
CA LEU A 30 -4.97 -11.59 -14.73
C LEU A 30 -5.48 -12.88 -15.42
N THR A 31 -4.90 -14.05 -15.09
CA THR A 31 -5.22 -15.31 -15.80
C THR A 31 -6.37 -16.09 -15.16
N ARG A 32 -6.94 -15.59 -14.06
CA ARG A 32 -8.02 -16.25 -13.31
C ARG A 32 -9.41 -15.85 -13.85
N ASP A 33 -10.31 -16.81 -13.98
CA ASP A 33 -11.65 -16.67 -14.59
C ASP A 33 -12.72 -16.04 -13.65
N THR A 34 -12.33 -15.11 -12.77
CA THR A 34 -13.20 -14.55 -11.71
C THR A 34 -13.27 -13.03 -11.73
N ASP A 35 -14.18 -12.42 -10.95
CA ASP A 35 -14.30 -10.97 -10.75
C ASP A 35 -13.10 -10.33 -10.01
N THR A 36 -12.10 -11.13 -9.64
CA THR A 36 -10.90 -10.74 -8.90
C THR A 36 -9.61 -11.19 -9.58
N PHE A 37 -8.51 -10.50 -9.26
CA PHE A 37 -7.15 -10.86 -9.65
C PHE A 37 -6.20 -10.78 -8.45
N ALA A 38 -5.09 -11.52 -8.49
CA ALA A 38 -4.05 -11.41 -7.47
C ALA A 38 -3.06 -10.29 -7.84
N CYS A 39 -2.65 -9.53 -6.84
CA CYS A 39 -1.67 -8.46 -6.95
C CYS A 39 -0.51 -8.78 -6.00
N GLU A 40 0.71 -8.75 -6.53
CA GLU A 40 1.95 -8.77 -5.76
C GLU A 40 2.67 -7.45 -6.02
N ALA A 41 2.98 -6.71 -4.96
CA ALA A 41 3.62 -5.41 -5.05
C ALA A 41 4.82 -5.31 -4.11
N THR A 42 5.95 -4.88 -4.64
CA THR A 42 7.13 -4.47 -3.86
C THR A 42 7.34 -2.97 -4.05
N ILE A 43 7.39 -2.24 -2.94
CA ILE A 43 7.64 -0.80 -2.93
C ILE A 43 8.93 -0.52 -2.17
N HIS A 44 9.92 0.06 -2.85
CA HIS A 44 11.10 0.61 -2.21
C HIS A 44 10.95 2.11 -2.04
N PHE A 45 11.32 2.65 -0.87
CA PHE A 45 11.28 4.09 -0.62
C PHE A 45 12.26 4.51 0.46
N LEU A 46 12.68 5.78 0.42
CA LEU A 46 13.51 6.39 1.46
C LEU A 46 12.64 7.14 2.48
N CYS A 47 13.04 7.11 3.74
CA CYS A 47 12.47 7.92 4.82
C CYS A 47 13.48 8.96 5.28
N GLN A 48 13.09 10.23 5.32
CA GLN A 48 13.95 11.32 5.81
C GLN A 48 14.09 11.36 7.33
N GLU A 49 13.17 10.71 8.06
CA GLU A 49 13.17 10.67 9.52
C GLU A 49 12.96 9.20 9.98
N PRO A 50 14.05 8.42 10.13
CA PRO A 50 13.95 7.06 10.64
C PRO A 50 13.26 6.99 12.02
N GLY A 51 12.46 5.96 12.24
CA GLY A 51 11.58 5.80 13.39
C GLY A 51 10.21 6.47 13.23
N ALA A 52 9.97 7.23 12.16
CA ALA A 52 8.67 7.80 11.87
C ALA A 52 7.64 6.74 11.42
N ASP A 53 6.37 7.10 11.54
CA ASP A 53 5.24 6.34 11.03
C ASP A 53 4.67 7.00 9.76
N SER A 54 4.09 6.20 8.88
CA SER A 54 3.41 6.63 7.67
C SER A 54 2.33 5.63 7.27
N PHE A 55 1.90 5.69 6.01
CA PHE A 55 0.92 4.78 5.47
C PHE A 55 0.99 4.71 3.94
N ILE A 56 0.43 3.64 3.37
CA ILE A 56 0.09 3.54 1.95
C ILE A 56 -1.42 3.41 1.79
N ASP A 57 -1.99 4.20 0.89
CA ASP A 57 -3.37 4.04 0.46
C ASP A 57 -3.42 2.84 -0.50
N PHE A 58 -4.24 1.84 -0.17
CA PHE A 58 -4.35 0.61 -0.95
C PHE A 58 -5.79 0.09 -0.86
N LEU A 59 -6.58 0.42 -1.88
CA LEU A 59 -8.03 0.16 -1.88
C LEU A 59 -8.31 -1.19 -2.54
N VAL A 60 -8.22 -2.24 -1.74
CA VAL A 60 -8.42 -3.62 -2.18
C VAL A 60 -9.39 -4.35 -1.25
N PRO A 61 -10.12 -5.37 -1.75
CA PRO A 61 -10.95 -6.26 -0.93
C PRO A 61 -10.20 -6.87 0.25
N SER A 62 -8.99 -7.37 0.01
CA SER A 62 -8.17 -7.98 1.07
C SER A 62 -6.68 -7.82 0.81
N VAL A 63 -5.95 -7.67 1.91
CA VAL A 63 -4.50 -7.86 1.97
C VAL A 63 -4.24 -9.23 2.58
N ASP A 64 -3.62 -10.12 1.80
CA ASP A 64 -3.40 -11.50 2.16
C ASP A 64 -2.13 -11.64 3.01
N SER A 65 -1.07 -10.92 2.63
CA SER A 65 0.15 -10.72 3.43
C SER A 65 0.76 -9.34 3.20
N CYS A 66 1.51 -8.85 4.19
CA CYS A 66 2.22 -7.58 4.13
C CYS A 66 3.47 -7.66 4.99
N GLU A 67 4.62 -7.31 4.43
CA GLU A 67 5.91 -7.31 5.11
C GLU A 67 6.60 -5.96 4.91
N LEU A 68 7.10 -5.37 6.00
CA LEU A 68 7.89 -4.15 5.97
C LEU A 68 9.31 -4.49 6.43
N ASN A 69 10.29 -4.31 5.57
CA ASN A 69 11.70 -4.60 5.84
C ASN A 69 11.96 -6.06 6.27
N GLY A 70 11.20 -6.99 5.71
CA GLY A 70 11.23 -8.42 6.04
C GLY A 70 10.55 -8.80 7.36
N GLU A 71 9.82 -7.86 7.98
CA GLU A 71 9.04 -8.10 9.20
C GLU A 71 7.53 -8.06 8.89
N GLU A 72 6.78 -9.03 9.41
CA GLU A 72 5.33 -9.12 9.19
C GLU A 72 4.61 -7.87 9.73
N VAL A 73 3.83 -7.23 8.86
CA VAL A 73 2.89 -6.18 9.25
C VAL A 73 1.60 -6.83 9.70
N ARG A 74 1.18 -6.57 10.95
CA ARG A 74 -0.04 -7.15 11.53
C ARG A 74 -1.26 -6.81 10.66
N LYS A 75 -2.16 -7.78 10.50
CA LYS A 75 -3.36 -7.65 9.64
C LYS A 75 -4.27 -6.46 10.00
N ASP A 76 -4.31 -6.05 11.26
CA ASP A 76 -5.10 -4.90 11.72
C ASP A 76 -4.49 -3.53 11.34
N ALA A 77 -3.28 -3.50 10.80
CA ALA A 77 -2.71 -2.31 10.17
C ALA A 77 -3.44 -1.93 8.87
N PHE A 78 -4.12 -2.90 8.23
CA PHE A 78 -5.01 -2.64 7.09
C PHE A 78 -6.43 -2.38 7.56
N ASN A 79 -6.96 -1.20 7.23
CA ASN A 79 -8.31 -0.79 7.65
C ASN A 79 -9.37 -0.88 6.54
N GLY A 80 -9.06 -1.55 5.43
CA GLY A 80 -9.92 -1.62 4.24
C GLY A 80 -9.65 -0.56 3.17
N ALA A 81 -8.79 0.42 3.46
CA ALA A 81 -8.38 1.43 2.47
C ALA A 81 -6.89 1.83 2.59
N ARG A 82 -6.26 1.55 3.73
CA ARG A 82 -4.91 2.01 4.05
C ARG A 82 -4.19 0.99 4.90
N ILE A 83 -2.90 0.81 4.64
CA ILE A 83 -1.98 0.05 5.48
C ILE A 83 -1.14 1.05 6.28
N THR A 84 -1.18 0.96 7.60
CA THR A 84 -0.31 1.74 8.51
C THR A 84 1.09 1.14 8.52
N LEU A 85 2.11 1.98 8.37
CA LEU A 85 3.53 1.60 8.41
C LEU A 85 4.19 2.29 9.59
N SER A 86 4.83 1.52 10.47
CA SER A 86 5.44 2.05 11.68
C SER A 86 6.95 1.82 11.71
N ASN A 87 7.66 2.67 12.45
CA ASN A 87 9.10 2.54 12.69
C ASN A 87 9.93 2.41 11.39
N LEU A 88 9.70 3.31 10.45
CA LEU A 88 10.38 3.31 9.15
C LEU A 88 11.90 3.42 9.31
N ARG A 89 12.65 2.66 8.50
CA ARG A 89 14.11 2.79 8.37
C ARG A 89 14.45 3.93 7.40
N ASP A 90 15.73 4.27 7.23
CA ASP A 90 16.18 5.23 6.22
C ASP A 90 15.90 4.76 4.78
N ALA A 91 16.06 3.46 4.53
CA ALA A 91 15.60 2.77 3.32
C ALA A 91 14.64 1.66 3.70
N ASN A 92 13.50 1.60 3.00
CA ASN A 92 12.44 0.65 3.28
C ASN A 92 12.05 -0.16 2.04
N GLU A 93 11.63 -1.39 2.30
CA GLU A 93 10.97 -2.26 1.34
C GLU A 93 9.64 -2.71 1.95
N LEU A 94 8.54 -2.47 1.23
CA LEU A 94 7.22 -2.96 1.57
C LEU A 94 6.82 -4.00 0.52
N HIS A 95 6.57 -5.24 0.94
CA HIS A 95 6.05 -6.30 0.09
C HIS A 95 4.61 -6.62 0.48
N VAL A 96 3.71 -6.68 -0.50
CA VAL A 96 2.28 -6.89 -0.27
C VAL A 96 1.73 -7.90 -1.25
N LEU A 97 0.99 -8.89 -0.74
CA LEU A 97 0.14 -9.77 -1.52
C LEU A 97 -1.32 -9.44 -1.23
N ALA A 98 -2.12 -9.27 -2.28
CA ALA A 98 -3.52 -8.87 -2.16
C ALA A 98 -4.41 -9.52 -3.21
N THR A 99 -5.70 -9.57 -2.88
CA THR A 99 -6.76 -9.88 -3.82
C THR A 99 -7.48 -8.58 -4.18
N CYS A 100 -7.50 -8.28 -5.48
CA CYS A 100 -8.04 -7.07 -6.08
C CYS A 100 -9.31 -7.37 -6.88
N ASP A 101 -10.24 -6.40 -6.96
CA ASP A 101 -11.45 -6.52 -7.79
C ASP A 101 -11.24 -5.84 -9.16
N TYR A 102 -11.82 -6.42 -10.22
CA TYR A 102 -11.94 -5.69 -11.48
C TYR A 102 -12.94 -4.52 -11.34
N GLN A 103 -12.54 -3.32 -11.75
CA GLN A 103 -13.48 -2.18 -11.83
C GLN A 103 -14.00 -1.95 -13.25
N ASN A 104 -15.28 -2.24 -13.44
CA ASN A 104 -15.97 -2.13 -14.74
C ASN A 104 -16.59 -0.75 -15.03
N ILE A 105 -16.20 0.30 -14.30
CA ILE A 105 -16.76 1.67 -14.43
C ILE A 105 -15.85 2.66 -15.19
N GLY A 106 -14.82 2.16 -15.88
CA GLY A 106 -13.88 3.00 -16.64
C GLY A 106 -12.81 3.69 -15.79
N ALA A 107 -12.59 3.23 -14.55
CA ALA A 107 -11.58 3.78 -13.62
C ALA A 107 -10.21 3.06 -13.68
N GLY A 108 -10.12 1.88 -14.30
CA GLY A 108 -8.89 1.09 -14.40
C GLY A 108 -8.90 -0.16 -13.51
N LEU A 109 -7.72 -0.70 -13.22
CA LEU A 109 -7.50 -1.80 -12.26
C LEU A 109 -7.12 -1.18 -10.91
N ASN A 110 -7.67 -1.66 -9.79
CA ASN A 110 -7.40 -1.16 -8.42
C ASN A 110 -6.82 -2.25 -7.53
#